data_AF-A0A1M5RER9-F1
#
_entry.id   AF-A0A1M5RER9-F1
#
_cell.length_a   1.000
_cell.length_b   1.000
_cell.length_c   1.000
_cell.angle_alpha   90.00
_cell.angle_beta   90.00
_cell.angle_gamma   90.00
#
_symmetry.space_group_name_H-M   'P 1'
#
loop_
_entity.id
_entity.type
_entity.pdbx_description
1 polymer ?
#
loop_
_entity_poly.entity_id
_entity_poly.type
_entity_poly.pdbx_seq_one_letter_code
_entity_poly.pdbx_strand_id
1 'polypeptide(L)'
;MKVKSKRLTVLSAAILCSLAAPASWAADTVCQYVDSSGHFADATAANVGIYGAPDTTIAVASNFYGPALDLITDFLNSPGGTSYGLIGLCHNATGHLMGEILKDPTTHVNPTHTAITLHSGTVYSAHPTPASGAEALPLAIAYKYGLFAAANQDAPDDLVYETLNATPAPYYTIGSSHIYANGIPVIFTDSTSAPPNSLVTGTASTGTSDTIATTASGHTIVPAAGEVAVADPVPAPYGLAAQKILTDMGYTPWPPSIVHTPLFGNIDVTYQAVFDPAYPSINSGFVAKAQICNAGYSYVEFTNVAYNVAQYAVLLDTDGDSVTTGGNTAEQAALALWTFMNLSNPNAANANLGGGAGQTWNQWLTNHCYSVI
;
A
#
# COMPACT_ATOMS: atom_id res chain seq x y z
N MET A 1 -21.00 -17.09 -59.19
CA MET A 1 -20.85 -15.96 -58.25
C MET A 1 -21.02 -16.48 -56.83
N LYS A 2 -19.94 -16.57 -56.03
CA LYS A 2 -19.98 -16.95 -54.61
C LYS A 2 -19.91 -15.68 -53.77
N VAL A 3 -20.98 -15.36 -53.05
CA VAL A 3 -21.01 -14.23 -52.10
C VAL A 3 -20.50 -14.73 -50.75
N LYS A 4 -19.34 -14.22 -50.30
CA LYS A 4 -18.80 -14.46 -48.95
C LYS A 4 -19.50 -13.51 -47.97
N SER A 5 -20.22 -14.09 -47.01
CA SER A 5 -20.75 -13.39 -45.83
C SER A 5 -19.60 -13.09 -44.86
N LYS A 6 -19.31 -11.81 -44.62
CA LYS A 6 -18.44 -11.36 -43.53
C LYS A 6 -19.30 -11.17 -42.28
N ARG A 7 -19.01 -11.96 -41.23
CA ARG A 7 -19.54 -11.74 -39.89
C ARG A 7 -18.88 -10.49 -39.30
N LEU A 8 -19.71 -9.54 -38.88
CA LEU A 8 -19.31 -8.32 -38.18
C LEU A 8 -19.28 -8.65 -36.68
N THR A 9 -18.08 -8.75 -36.10
CA THR A 9 -17.91 -8.89 -34.65
C THR A 9 -17.99 -7.48 -34.05
N VAL A 10 -19.06 -7.20 -33.32
CA VAL A 10 -19.22 -5.95 -32.56
C VAL A 10 -18.37 -6.09 -31.30
N LEU A 11 -17.22 -5.42 -31.27
CA LEU A 11 -16.48 -5.15 -30.03
C LEU A 11 -17.23 -4.03 -29.30
N SER A 12 -17.93 -4.36 -28.22
CA SER A 12 -18.42 -3.36 -27.27
C SER A 12 -17.25 -2.91 -26.40
N ALA A 13 -16.58 -1.82 -26.78
CA ALA A 13 -15.72 -1.08 -25.87
C ALA A 13 -16.62 -0.36 -24.88
N ALA A 14 -16.70 -0.86 -23.65
CA ALA A 14 -17.29 -0.14 -22.54
C ALA A 14 -16.38 1.05 -22.22
N ILE A 15 -16.74 2.23 -22.72
CA ILE A 15 -16.18 3.50 -22.29
C ILE A 15 -16.71 3.73 -20.87
N LEU A 16 -15.95 3.29 -19.86
CA LEU A 16 -16.09 3.80 -18.50
C LEU A 16 -15.70 5.27 -18.55
N CYS A 17 -16.69 6.16 -18.63
CA CYS A 17 -16.50 7.55 -18.24
C CYS A 17 -16.21 7.55 -16.74
N SER A 18 -14.93 7.56 -16.37
CA SER A 18 -14.47 7.94 -15.04
C SER A 18 -14.89 9.40 -14.81
N LEU A 19 -16.02 9.57 -14.14
CA LEU A 19 -16.32 10.83 -13.46
C LEU A 19 -15.20 11.01 -12.44
N ALA A 20 -14.23 11.87 -12.76
CA ALA A 20 -13.18 12.27 -11.84
C ALA A 20 -13.86 12.78 -10.56
N ALA A 21 -13.73 12.02 -9.48
CA ALA A 21 -14.16 12.45 -8.17
C ALA A 21 -13.46 13.79 -7.85
N PRO A 22 -14.15 14.75 -7.20
CA PRO A 22 -13.53 16.01 -6.83
C PRO A 22 -12.26 15.77 -6.01
N ALA A 23 -11.20 16.50 -6.35
CA ALA A 23 -9.80 16.33 -5.94
C ALA A 23 -9.50 16.49 -4.43
N SER A 24 -10.49 16.43 -3.55
CA SER A 24 -10.33 16.68 -2.10
C SER A 24 -10.27 15.40 -1.24
N TRP A 25 -10.07 14.22 -1.85
CA TRP A 25 -10.14 12.92 -1.15
C TRP A 25 -8.86 12.07 -1.30
N ALA A 26 -7.86 12.57 -2.02
CA ALA A 26 -6.51 12.01 -1.92
C ALA A 26 -6.00 12.40 -0.53
N ALA A 27 -5.77 11.42 0.34
CA ALA A 27 -5.10 11.72 1.59
C ALA A 27 -3.68 12.18 1.26
N ASP A 28 -3.20 13.20 1.98
CA ASP A 28 -1.82 13.64 1.86
C ASP A 28 -0.89 12.49 2.28
N THR A 29 0.27 12.36 1.60
CA THR A 29 1.28 11.37 1.99
C THR A 29 1.85 11.78 3.34
N VAL A 30 1.64 10.93 4.35
CA VAL A 30 2.11 11.19 5.71
C VAL A 30 3.49 10.58 5.88
N CYS A 31 4.44 11.39 6.35
CA CYS A 31 5.81 10.97 6.63
C CYS A 31 6.17 11.19 8.10
N GLN A 32 6.86 10.22 8.69
CA GLN A 32 7.41 10.29 10.06
C GLN A 32 8.86 9.83 10.07
N TYR A 33 9.61 10.24 11.08
CA TYR A 33 10.96 9.71 11.31
C TYR A 33 10.95 8.67 12.43
N VAL A 34 11.72 7.60 12.21
CA VAL A 34 11.86 6.48 13.14
C VAL A 34 13.33 6.39 13.57
N ASP A 35 13.57 6.39 14.88
CA ASP A 35 14.88 6.15 15.47
C ASP A 35 14.94 4.78 16.18
N SER A 36 16.12 4.42 16.71
CA SER A 36 16.33 3.13 17.39
C SER A 36 15.49 2.96 18.67
N SER A 37 15.00 4.05 19.27
CA SER A 37 14.09 3.99 20.41
C SER A 37 12.62 3.76 20.02
N GLY A 38 12.33 3.70 18.72
CA GLY A 38 10.97 3.69 18.20
C GLY A 38 10.25 5.03 18.42
N HIS A 39 11.00 6.11 18.71
CA HIS A 39 10.39 7.42 18.89
C HIS A 39 9.97 8.01 17.55
N PHE A 40 8.81 8.65 17.59
CA PHE A 40 8.27 9.44 16.51
C PHE A 40 8.71 10.88 16.68
N ALA A 41 9.57 11.35 15.79
CA ALA A 41 9.64 12.78 15.53
C ALA A 41 8.62 13.09 14.42
N ASP A 42 7.60 13.89 14.75
CA ASP A 42 6.75 14.51 13.74
C ASP A 42 7.64 15.19 12.69
N ALA A 43 7.33 15.03 11.40
CA ALA A 43 8.11 15.64 10.32
C ALA A 43 8.23 17.17 10.48
N THR A 44 7.28 17.80 11.17
CA THR A 44 7.37 19.22 11.55
C THR A 44 8.51 19.52 12.54
N ALA A 45 8.95 18.56 13.37
CA ALA A 45 10.08 18.71 14.27
C ALA A 45 11.44 18.73 13.54
N ALA A 46 11.55 18.14 12.34
CA ALA A 46 12.73 18.28 11.49
C ALA A 46 12.89 19.70 10.94
N ASN A 47 11.78 20.44 10.74
CA ASN A 47 11.83 21.86 10.38
C ASN A 47 12.39 22.75 11.50
N VAL A 48 12.52 22.22 12.73
CA VAL A 48 13.07 22.94 13.89
C VAL A 48 14.55 22.59 14.15
N GLY A 49 15.19 21.79 13.27
CA GLY A 49 16.61 21.46 13.35
C GLY A 49 17.00 20.54 14.52
N ILE A 50 16.04 19.82 15.10
CA ILE A 50 16.27 18.91 16.24
C ILE A 50 16.79 17.54 15.76
N TYR A 51 16.41 17.12 14.56
CA TYR A 51 16.82 15.86 13.94
C TYR A 51 17.64 16.13 12.68
N GLY A 52 18.68 15.31 12.45
CA GLY A 52 19.42 15.30 11.19
C GLY A 52 18.55 14.81 10.03
N ALA A 53 19.03 14.96 8.79
CA ALA A 53 18.38 14.34 7.63
C ALA A 53 18.33 12.81 7.82
N PRO A 54 17.26 12.12 7.39
CA PRO A 54 17.19 10.67 7.48
C PRO A 54 18.28 10.03 6.60
N ASP A 55 18.82 8.90 7.06
CA ASP A 55 19.80 8.12 6.30
C ASP A 55 19.18 7.60 5.00
N THR A 56 17.91 7.21 5.04
CA THR A 56 17.08 6.86 3.87
C THR A 56 15.60 7.11 4.16
N THR A 57 14.78 7.19 3.11
CA THR A 57 13.33 7.30 3.22
C THR A 57 12.66 6.12 2.53
N ILE A 58 11.66 5.54 3.21
CA ILE A 58 10.89 4.39 2.74
C ILE A 58 9.46 4.84 2.52
N ALA A 59 8.90 4.56 1.34
CA ALA A 59 7.47 4.70 1.10
C ALA A 59 6.78 3.34 1.23
N VAL A 60 5.71 3.26 2.01
CA VAL A 60 4.95 2.02 2.23
C VAL A 60 3.46 2.17 1.98
N ALA A 61 2.80 1.10 1.55
CA ALA A 61 1.34 1.10 1.49
C ALA A 61 0.77 1.34 2.89
N SER A 62 -0.31 2.12 3.00
CA SER A 62 -0.85 2.50 4.33
C SER A 62 -1.26 1.29 5.19
N ASN A 63 -1.65 0.17 4.59
CA ASN A 63 -1.94 -1.06 5.34
C ASN A 63 -0.68 -1.67 6.00
N PHE A 64 0.50 -1.35 5.48
CA PHE A 64 1.79 -1.82 5.96
C PHE A 64 2.47 -0.80 6.86
N TYR A 65 1.85 0.36 7.15
CA TYR A 65 2.49 1.43 7.92
C TYR A 65 2.89 1.00 9.34
N GLY A 66 1.94 0.47 10.13
CA GLY A 66 2.23 -0.06 11.47
C GLY A 66 3.28 -1.18 11.44
N PRO A 67 3.11 -2.24 10.62
CA PRO A 67 4.13 -3.27 10.46
C PRO A 67 5.51 -2.74 9.99
N ALA A 68 5.55 -1.73 9.11
CA ALA A 68 6.80 -1.12 8.67
C ALA A 68 7.52 -0.39 9.79
N LEU A 69 6.77 0.25 10.69
CA LEU A 69 7.34 0.87 11.88
C LEU A 69 8.01 -0.17 12.78
N ASP A 70 7.32 -1.28 13.08
CA ASP A 70 7.87 -2.38 13.88
C ASP A 70 9.12 -2.96 13.20
N LEU A 71 9.06 -3.14 11.88
CA LEU A 71 10.19 -3.62 11.08
C LEU A 71 11.41 -2.69 11.14
N ILE A 72 11.21 -1.38 10.99
CA ILE A 72 12.30 -0.39 11.03
C ILE A 72 12.88 -0.31 12.43
N THR A 73 12.04 -0.38 13.47
CA THR A 73 12.49 -0.41 14.86
C THR A 73 13.35 -1.64 15.13
N ASP A 74 12.91 -2.83 14.69
CA ASP A 74 13.70 -4.06 14.76
C ASP A 74 15.03 -3.94 14.01
N PHE A 75 14.98 -3.34 12.81
CA PHE A 75 16.17 -3.12 11.98
C PHE A 75 17.17 -2.22 12.69
N LEU A 76 16.76 -1.04 13.17
CA LEU A 76 17.63 -0.06 13.84
C LEU A 76 18.23 -0.59 15.14
N ASN A 77 17.56 -1.54 15.79
CA ASN A 77 18.08 -2.24 16.97
C ASN A 77 18.98 -3.45 16.64
N SER A 78 19.10 -3.82 15.37
CA SER A 78 19.97 -4.91 14.91
C SER A 78 21.41 -4.44 14.67
N PRO A 79 22.42 -5.34 14.68
CA PRO A 79 23.79 -4.98 14.34
C PRO A 79 23.95 -4.34 12.94
N GLY A 80 23.05 -4.64 12.01
CA GLY A 80 23.05 -4.02 10.68
C GLY A 80 22.42 -2.63 10.65
N GLY A 81 21.53 -2.32 11.60
CA GLY A 81 20.82 -1.05 11.67
C GLY A 81 21.47 0.01 12.56
N THR A 82 22.32 -0.39 13.53
CA THR A 82 22.99 0.55 14.45
C THR A 82 23.97 1.52 13.78
N SER A 83 24.31 1.29 12.51
CA SER A 83 25.09 2.21 11.69
C SER A 83 24.24 3.37 11.14
N TYR A 84 22.92 3.32 11.31
CA TYR A 84 21.96 4.32 10.88
C TYR A 84 21.30 4.96 12.11
N GLY A 85 21.16 6.27 12.07
CA GLY A 85 20.59 7.05 13.15
C GLY A 85 19.10 7.34 12.97
N LEU A 86 18.62 7.41 11.73
CA LEU A 86 17.26 7.87 11.45
C LEU A 86 16.75 7.36 10.09
N ILE A 87 15.54 6.82 10.06
CA ILE A 87 14.87 6.38 8.83
C ILE A 87 13.57 7.17 8.65
N GLY A 88 13.36 7.74 7.47
CA GLY A 88 12.07 8.32 7.09
C GLY A 88 11.10 7.21 6.66
N LEU A 89 9.88 7.22 7.17
CA LEU A 89 8.80 6.32 6.79
C LEU A 89 7.60 7.15 6.32
N CYS A 90 7.25 7.02 5.05
CA CYS A 90 6.10 7.66 4.43
C CYS A 90 5.05 6.62 4.06
N HIS A 91 3.76 6.95 4.15
CA HIS A 91 2.69 6.07 3.69
C HIS A 91 1.54 6.79 3.01
N ASN A 92 0.95 6.11 2.02
CA ASN A 92 -0.29 6.51 1.34
C ASN A 92 -0.91 5.29 0.61
N ALA A 93 -1.88 5.50 -0.28
CA ALA A 93 -2.27 4.49 -1.26
C ALA A 93 -1.12 4.23 -2.23
N THR A 94 -0.94 2.96 -2.61
CA THR A 94 0.02 2.51 -3.62
C THR A 94 0.04 3.39 -4.86
N GLY A 95 -1.13 3.69 -5.45
CA GLY A 95 -1.20 4.48 -6.67
C GLY A 95 -0.76 5.94 -6.49
N HIS A 96 -0.97 6.52 -5.30
CA HIS A 96 -0.49 7.86 -4.99
C HIS A 96 1.03 7.88 -4.82
N LEU A 97 1.58 6.95 -4.04
CA LEU A 97 3.03 6.82 -3.88
C LEU A 97 3.73 6.55 -5.21
N MET A 98 3.13 5.72 -6.07
CA MET A 98 3.61 5.48 -7.42
C MET A 98 3.67 6.78 -8.24
N GLY A 99 2.60 7.58 -8.19
CA GLY A 99 2.55 8.88 -8.85
C GLY A 99 3.59 9.87 -8.32
N GLU A 100 3.92 9.80 -7.03
CA GLU A 100 4.98 10.62 -6.40
C GLU A 100 6.38 10.17 -6.82
N ILE A 101 6.65 8.87 -6.83
CA ILE A 101 7.95 8.28 -7.22
C ILE A 101 8.25 8.55 -8.70
N LEU A 102 7.26 8.37 -9.57
CA LEU A 102 7.43 8.53 -11.02
C LEU A 102 7.45 10.00 -11.46
N LYS A 103 7.16 10.95 -10.56
CA LYS A 103 7.20 12.38 -10.85
C LYS A 103 8.67 12.83 -10.92
N ASP A 104 9.20 12.89 -12.14
CA ASP A 104 10.57 13.30 -12.44
C ASP A 104 11.00 14.56 -11.65
N PRO A 105 11.94 14.43 -10.69
CA PRO A 105 12.42 15.55 -9.88
C PRO A 105 13.29 16.55 -10.66
N THR A 106 13.77 16.20 -11.87
CA THR A 106 14.64 17.06 -12.68
C THR A 106 13.88 18.12 -13.48
N THR A 107 12.56 17.95 -13.66
CA THR A 107 11.70 18.98 -14.26
C THR A 107 11.17 19.95 -13.21
N HIS A 108 12.07 20.71 -12.57
CA HIS A 108 11.72 21.85 -11.71
C HIS A 108 10.90 22.96 -12.40
N VAL A 109 10.40 22.77 -13.63
CA VAL A 109 9.78 23.84 -14.44
C VAL A 109 8.53 23.44 -15.24
N ASN A 110 7.91 22.26 -15.05
CA ASN A 110 6.61 22.03 -15.69
C ASN A 110 5.50 21.53 -14.74
N PRO A 111 4.68 22.43 -14.18
CA PRO A 111 3.57 22.09 -13.29
C PRO A 111 2.40 21.35 -13.97
N THR A 112 2.50 20.99 -15.26
CA THR A 112 1.39 20.38 -16.01
C THR A 112 1.39 18.85 -16.04
N HIS A 113 2.37 18.17 -15.43
CA HIS A 113 2.33 16.71 -15.29
C HIS A 113 1.48 16.32 -14.08
N THR A 114 0.16 16.44 -14.23
CA THR A 114 -0.83 16.06 -13.19
C THR A 114 -1.16 14.56 -13.21
N ALA A 115 -0.71 13.82 -14.22
CA ALA A 115 -0.97 12.39 -14.33
C ALA A 115 0.13 11.66 -15.12
N ILE A 116 0.46 10.44 -14.68
CA ILE A 116 1.36 9.53 -15.38
C ILE A 116 0.53 8.36 -15.87
N THR A 117 0.59 8.08 -17.18
CA THR A 117 -0.05 6.91 -17.79
C THR A 117 1.00 5.83 -17.91
N LEU A 118 0.82 4.70 -17.22
CA LEU A 118 1.72 3.55 -17.34
C LEU A 118 1.52 2.85 -18.70
N HIS A 119 2.47 1.99 -19.09
CA HIS A 119 2.34 1.11 -20.26
C HIS A 119 1.06 0.25 -20.26
N SER A 120 0.48 -0.02 -19.08
CA SER A 120 -0.80 -0.72 -18.91
C SER A 120 -2.04 0.13 -19.24
N GLY A 121 -1.89 1.43 -19.50
CA GLY A 121 -2.99 2.37 -19.70
C GLY A 121 -3.62 2.89 -18.41
N THR A 122 -3.17 2.41 -17.24
CA THR A 122 -3.59 2.95 -15.94
C THR A 122 -3.01 4.34 -15.73
N VAL A 123 -3.89 5.30 -15.41
CA VAL A 123 -3.52 6.69 -15.15
C VAL A 123 -3.47 6.90 -13.64
N TYR A 124 -2.28 7.25 -13.13
CA TYR A 124 -2.10 7.65 -11.74
C TYR A 124 -2.05 9.18 -11.69
N SER A 125 -2.99 9.77 -10.94
CA SER A 125 -2.96 11.21 -10.67
C SER A 125 -1.89 11.49 -9.63
N ALA A 126 -0.93 12.34 -9.98
CA ALA A 126 -0.02 12.90 -9.00
C ALA A 126 -0.80 13.74 -7.98
N HIS A 127 -0.25 13.92 -6.79
CA HIS A 127 -0.80 14.81 -5.77
C HIS A 127 -1.22 16.14 -6.40
N PRO A 128 -2.46 16.63 -6.19
CA PRO A 128 -2.82 17.98 -6.62
C PRO A 128 -1.86 18.94 -5.92
N THR A 129 -1.17 19.81 -6.66
CA THR A 129 -0.35 20.88 -6.05
C THR A 129 -1.19 21.54 -4.97
N PRO A 130 -0.75 21.56 -3.70
CA PRO A 130 -1.57 22.10 -2.62
C PRO A 130 -2.01 23.51 -2.99
N ALA A 131 -3.30 23.78 -2.84
CA ALA A 131 -3.81 25.15 -2.95
C ALA A 131 -3.01 25.99 -1.96
N SER A 132 -2.32 27.01 -2.48
CA SER A 132 -1.38 27.88 -1.76
C SER A 132 -1.73 28.06 -0.27
N GLY A 133 -0.98 27.40 0.62
CA GLY A 133 -1.06 27.63 2.06
C GLY A 133 -1.34 26.40 2.95
N ALA A 134 -1.65 25.23 2.41
CA ALA A 134 -1.76 24.00 3.20
C ALA A 134 -0.59 23.08 2.87
N GLU A 135 0.27 22.84 3.87
CA GLU A 135 1.30 21.80 3.93
C GLU A 135 2.31 21.76 2.78
N ALA A 136 3.26 22.69 2.84
CA ALA A 136 4.56 22.43 2.25
C ALA A 136 5.24 21.33 3.08
N LEU A 137 5.11 20.07 2.68
CA LEU A 137 6.14 19.09 2.97
C LEU A 137 7.47 19.72 2.56
N PRO A 138 8.46 19.79 3.46
CA PRO A 138 9.62 20.65 3.25
C PRO A 138 10.27 20.33 1.92
N LEU A 139 10.72 21.36 1.19
CA LEU A 139 11.55 21.22 -0.02
C LEU A 139 12.77 20.29 0.18
N ALA A 140 13.11 19.97 1.43
CA ALA A 140 14.11 18.97 1.83
C ALA A 140 13.69 17.51 1.55
N ILE A 141 12.39 17.21 1.44
CA ILE A 141 11.84 15.94 0.94
C ILE A 141 11.44 16.16 -0.52
N ALA A 142 12.39 16.57 -1.37
CA ALA A 142 12.30 16.20 -2.77
C ALA A 142 12.38 14.67 -2.78
N TYR A 143 11.23 13.98 -2.86
CA TYR A 143 11.03 12.56 -2.59
C TYR A 143 12.09 11.63 -3.21
N LYS A 144 13.22 11.47 -2.54
CA LYS A 144 14.23 10.46 -2.84
C LYS A 144 13.97 9.29 -1.90
N TYR A 145 13.01 8.48 -2.25
CA TYR A 145 12.81 7.20 -1.60
C TYR A 145 13.97 6.28 -1.93
N GLY A 146 14.59 5.66 -0.93
CA GLY A 146 15.57 4.59 -1.13
C GLY A 146 14.91 3.22 -1.30
N LEU A 147 13.71 3.05 -0.73
CA LEU A 147 12.94 1.82 -0.83
C LEU A 147 11.46 2.15 -0.95
N PHE A 148 10.79 1.45 -1.86
CA PHE A 148 9.34 1.52 -2.03
C PHE A 148 8.73 0.15 -1.76
N ALA A 149 7.99 0.00 -0.67
CA ALA A 149 7.25 -1.21 -0.32
C ALA A 149 5.75 -0.94 -0.37
N ALA A 150 5.23 -0.79 -1.59
CA ALA A 150 3.79 -0.56 -1.76
C ALA A 150 3.21 -1.06 -3.07
N ALA A 151 3.95 -1.77 -3.91
CA ALA A 151 3.45 -2.14 -5.23
C ALA A 151 2.28 -3.14 -5.13
N ASN A 152 1.16 -2.87 -5.78
CA ASN A 152 0.30 -3.98 -6.22
C ASN A 152 0.99 -4.68 -7.39
N GLN A 153 0.34 -5.71 -7.94
CA GLN A 153 0.82 -6.37 -9.16
C GLN A 153 1.01 -5.44 -10.38
N ASP A 154 0.54 -4.19 -10.32
CA ASP A 154 0.62 -3.20 -11.40
C ASP A 154 1.77 -2.21 -11.20
N ALA A 155 2.62 -2.39 -10.18
CA ALA A 155 3.83 -1.59 -10.12
C ALA A 155 4.69 -1.85 -11.36
N PRO A 156 5.19 -0.80 -12.02
CA PRO A 156 6.01 -0.97 -13.20
C PRO A 156 7.25 -1.79 -12.84
N ASP A 157 7.50 -2.86 -13.60
CA ASP A 157 8.82 -3.49 -13.66
C ASP A 157 9.88 -2.43 -14.05
N ASP A 158 9.44 -1.38 -14.74
CA ASP A 158 10.19 -0.23 -15.26
C ASP A 158 10.58 0.81 -14.17
N LEU A 159 10.25 0.61 -12.88
CA LEU A 159 10.85 1.42 -11.80
C LEU A 159 12.37 1.18 -11.65
N VAL A 160 12.87 0.14 -12.34
CA VAL A 160 14.29 -0.10 -12.63
C VAL A 160 14.85 1.02 -13.47
N TYR A 161 15.81 1.74 -12.90
CA TYR A 161 16.73 2.53 -13.69
C TYR A 161 17.48 1.58 -14.64
N GLU A 162 17.14 1.62 -15.95
CA GLU A 162 17.95 0.99 -16.97
C GLU A 162 19.31 1.69 -16.99
N THR A 163 20.30 1.10 -16.31
CA THR A 163 21.70 1.45 -16.54
C THR A 163 22.02 1.08 -17.99
N LEU A 164 21.88 2.06 -18.88
CA LEU A 164 22.07 1.90 -20.32
C LEU A 164 23.47 1.40 -20.74
N ASN A 165 24.42 1.12 -19.83
CA ASN A 165 25.81 0.79 -20.19
C ASN A 165 26.60 -0.08 -19.18
N ALA A 166 26.11 -1.27 -18.78
CA ALA A 166 27.00 -2.26 -18.15
C ALA A 166 26.73 -3.69 -18.61
N THR A 167 27.67 -4.29 -19.34
CA THR A 167 27.70 -5.72 -19.67
C THR A 167 29.07 -6.30 -19.29
N PRO A 168 29.16 -7.42 -18.53
CA PRO A 168 28.07 -8.20 -17.96
C PRO A 168 27.76 -7.75 -16.52
N ALA A 169 26.50 -7.45 -16.20
CA ALA A 169 26.10 -7.16 -14.82
C ALA A 169 25.88 -8.47 -14.05
N PRO A 170 26.66 -8.80 -13.00
CA PRO A 170 26.49 -10.05 -12.26
C PRO A 170 25.56 -9.95 -11.05
N TYR A 171 24.89 -8.82 -10.80
CA TYR A 171 24.19 -8.59 -9.53
C TYR A 171 22.88 -7.82 -9.72
N TYR A 172 21.94 -8.10 -8.80
CA TYR A 172 20.62 -7.50 -8.62
C TYR A 172 20.48 -6.11 -9.25
N THR A 173 19.56 -5.97 -10.20
CA THR A 173 19.28 -4.69 -10.84
C THR A 173 18.47 -3.86 -9.85
N ILE A 174 19.04 -2.77 -9.33
CA ILE A 174 18.31 -1.76 -8.57
C ILE A 174 16.99 -1.48 -9.30
N GLY A 175 15.87 -1.62 -8.59
CA GLY A 175 14.50 -1.51 -9.11
C GLY A 175 13.75 -2.82 -9.41
N SER A 176 14.37 -4.01 -9.28
CA SER A 176 13.62 -5.26 -9.45
C SER A 176 12.52 -5.41 -8.39
N SER A 177 11.30 -5.71 -8.81
CA SER A 177 10.17 -5.93 -7.91
C SER A 177 10.23 -7.34 -7.31
N HIS A 178 10.08 -7.44 -5.98
CA HIS A 178 9.86 -8.74 -5.33
C HIS A 178 8.66 -8.68 -4.41
N ILE A 179 7.86 -9.76 -4.42
CA ILE A 179 6.76 -9.93 -3.47
C ILE A 179 7.37 -9.94 -2.06
N TYR A 180 6.88 -9.07 -1.18
CA TYR A 180 7.29 -9.00 0.22
C TYR A 180 6.13 -9.27 1.20
N ALA A 181 4.88 -9.17 0.76
CA ALA A 181 3.74 -9.52 1.60
C ALA A 181 2.52 -9.90 0.76
N ASN A 182 1.63 -10.72 1.32
CA ASN A 182 0.32 -11.01 0.76
C ASN A 182 -0.77 -10.49 1.71
N GLY A 183 -1.42 -9.40 1.31
CA GLY A 183 -2.51 -8.78 2.04
C GLY A 183 -3.78 -9.61 2.02
N ILE A 184 -4.44 -9.74 3.19
CA ILE A 184 -5.75 -10.39 3.32
C ILE A 184 -6.82 -9.29 3.41
N PRO A 185 -7.76 -9.19 2.47
CA PRO A 185 -8.91 -8.31 2.61
C PRO A 185 -9.84 -8.79 3.70
N VAL A 186 -10.38 -7.85 4.47
CA VAL A 186 -11.41 -8.12 5.48
C VAL A 186 -12.51 -7.08 5.37
N ILE A 187 -13.73 -7.48 5.69
CA ILE A 187 -14.77 -6.52 6.11
C ILE A 187 -14.83 -6.55 7.64
N PHE A 188 -14.83 -5.39 8.28
CA PHE A 188 -14.82 -5.29 9.74
C PHE A 188 -15.85 -4.26 10.23
N THR A 189 -16.12 -4.28 11.53
CA THR A 189 -16.91 -3.25 12.26
C THR A 189 -16.22 -2.88 13.57
N ASP A 190 -16.54 -1.70 14.09
CA ASP A 190 -16.08 -1.19 15.37
C ASP A 190 -16.65 -1.95 16.58
N SER A 191 -17.79 -2.63 16.39
CA SER A 191 -18.44 -3.40 17.44
C SER A 191 -17.76 -4.74 17.67
N THR A 192 -16.95 -4.80 18.73
CA THR A 192 -16.28 -6.02 19.24
C THR A 192 -17.25 -7.13 19.66
N SER A 193 -18.54 -6.80 19.77
CA SER A 193 -19.63 -7.70 20.17
C SER A 193 -20.50 -8.16 18.99
N ALA A 194 -20.30 -7.57 17.81
CA ALA A 194 -21.05 -7.91 16.62
C ALA A 194 -20.55 -9.27 16.08
N PRO A 195 -21.36 -10.33 16.02
CA PRO A 195 -20.91 -11.58 15.42
C PRO A 195 -20.67 -11.40 13.91
N PRO A 196 -19.78 -12.16 13.27
CA PRO A 196 -19.52 -12.07 11.82
C PRO A 196 -20.76 -12.22 10.93
N ASN A 197 -21.79 -12.94 11.38
CA ASN A 197 -23.07 -13.04 10.67
C ASN A 197 -23.90 -11.75 10.69
N SER A 198 -23.50 -10.75 11.47
CA SER A 198 -24.01 -9.38 11.39
C SER A 198 -23.29 -8.53 10.33
N LEU A 199 -22.18 -9.01 9.77
CA LEU A 199 -21.45 -8.38 8.66
C LEU A 199 -21.75 -9.04 7.32
N VAL A 200 -21.79 -10.37 7.28
CA VAL A 200 -21.93 -11.16 6.04
C VAL A 200 -22.83 -12.37 6.28
N THR A 201 -23.83 -12.59 5.43
CA THR A 201 -24.68 -13.79 5.46
C THR A 201 -23.91 -15.03 5.01
N GLY A 202 -24.38 -16.22 5.41
CA GLY A 202 -23.71 -17.48 5.06
C GLY A 202 -22.44 -17.76 5.87
N THR A 203 -22.15 -16.94 6.89
CA THR A 203 -21.14 -17.18 7.93
C THR A 203 -21.80 -17.86 9.14
N ALA A 204 -21.04 -18.65 9.89
CA ALA A 204 -21.58 -19.55 10.92
C ALA A 204 -21.18 -19.17 12.35
N SER A 205 -20.24 -18.23 12.52
CA SER A 205 -19.58 -18.02 13.81
C SER A 205 -20.37 -17.10 14.77
N THR A 206 -20.35 -17.47 16.05
CA THR A 206 -20.77 -16.64 17.21
C THR A 206 -19.56 -15.94 17.86
N GLY A 207 -18.40 -15.97 17.22
CA GLY A 207 -17.17 -15.35 17.71
C GLY A 207 -17.04 -13.91 17.24
N THR A 208 -15.82 -13.38 17.25
CA THR A 208 -15.49 -12.06 16.67
C THR A 208 -14.93 -12.18 15.25
N SER A 209 -14.68 -13.39 14.74
CA SER A 209 -14.17 -13.57 13.38
C SER A 209 -14.76 -14.78 12.66
N ASP A 210 -14.82 -14.70 11.34
CA ASP A 210 -15.13 -15.82 10.44
C ASP A 210 -14.31 -15.68 9.14
N THR A 211 -14.20 -16.78 8.39
CA THR A 211 -13.33 -16.90 7.21
C THR A 211 -14.10 -17.41 6.01
N ILE A 212 -14.00 -16.68 4.89
CA ILE A 212 -14.47 -17.13 3.58
C ILE A 212 -13.25 -17.50 2.73
N ALA A 213 -12.95 -18.80 2.69
CA ALA A 213 -11.82 -19.36 1.94
C ALA A 213 -12.16 -19.68 0.46
N THR A 214 -13.45 -19.68 0.11
CA THR A 214 -13.94 -19.89 -1.26
C THR A 214 -14.21 -18.56 -1.96
N THR A 215 -14.74 -18.60 -3.18
CA THR A 215 -15.35 -17.42 -3.79
C THR A 215 -16.45 -16.86 -2.90
N ALA A 216 -16.66 -15.55 -2.89
CA ALA A 216 -17.69 -14.87 -2.11
C ALA A 216 -19.12 -15.11 -2.62
N SER A 217 -19.30 -15.86 -3.71
CA SER A 217 -20.61 -16.26 -4.22
C SER A 217 -21.41 -17.03 -3.17
N GLY A 218 -22.70 -16.67 -3.02
CA GLY A 218 -23.59 -17.22 -2.00
C GLY A 218 -23.55 -16.48 -0.65
N HIS A 219 -22.67 -15.49 -0.51
CA HIS A 219 -22.64 -14.57 0.63
C HIS A 219 -23.21 -13.21 0.23
N THR A 220 -23.77 -12.47 1.19
CA THR A 220 -24.20 -11.08 1.02
C THR A 220 -23.77 -10.26 2.22
N ILE A 221 -23.44 -8.98 2.02
CA ILE A 221 -23.24 -8.07 3.14
C ILE A 221 -24.56 -7.94 3.91
N VAL A 222 -24.45 -7.92 5.24
CA VAL A 222 -25.54 -7.60 6.18
C VAL A 222 -25.29 -6.18 6.68
N PRO A 223 -25.80 -5.15 5.98
CA PRO A 223 -25.70 -3.78 6.46
C PRO A 223 -26.74 -3.57 7.56
N ALA A 224 -26.54 -4.15 8.75
CA ALA A 224 -27.52 -4.06 9.82
C ALA A 224 -27.74 -2.63 10.34
N ALA A 225 -26.86 -1.67 9.99
CA ALA A 225 -26.98 -0.28 10.43
C ALA A 225 -26.45 0.78 9.44
N GLY A 226 -26.04 0.46 8.20
CA GLY A 226 -25.39 1.51 7.41
C GLY A 226 -24.72 1.12 6.09
N GLU A 227 -24.00 2.08 5.54
CA GLU A 227 -23.14 1.97 4.37
C GLU A 227 -21.81 1.27 4.73
N VAL A 228 -21.15 0.72 3.71
CA VAL A 228 -19.84 0.09 3.80
C VAL A 228 -18.80 1.05 3.23
N ALA A 229 -17.77 1.36 4.02
CA ALA A 229 -16.61 2.10 3.54
C ALA A 229 -15.76 1.23 2.60
N VAL A 230 -15.44 1.75 1.43
CA VAL A 230 -14.55 1.10 0.46
C VAL A 230 -13.58 2.12 -0.12
N ALA A 231 -12.31 1.76 -0.21
CA ALA A 231 -11.30 2.56 -0.89
C ALA A 231 -11.56 2.59 -2.40
N ASP A 232 -11.19 3.68 -3.07
CA ASP A 232 -11.24 3.81 -4.52
C ASP A 232 -10.37 2.71 -5.18
N PRO A 233 -10.95 1.80 -5.99
CA PRO A 233 -10.22 0.74 -6.66
C PRO A 233 -9.08 1.21 -7.55
N VAL A 234 -9.09 2.48 -7.99
CA VAL A 234 -8.07 3.00 -8.91
C VAL A 234 -6.71 3.17 -8.21
N PRO A 235 -6.57 4.00 -7.14
CA PRO A 235 -5.29 4.13 -6.44
C PRO A 235 -5.06 3.05 -5.37
N ALA A 236 -6.11 2.37 -4.88
CA ALA A 236 -6.02 1.49 -3.72
C ALA A 236 -6.26 0.00 -4.08
N PRO A 237 -5.23 -0.87 -3.95
CA PRO A 237 -5.35 -2.29 -4.31
C PRO A 237 -6.42 -3.05 -3.50
N TYR A 238 -6.64 -2.66 -2.25
CA TYR A 238 -7.71 -3.23 -1.44
C TYR A 238 -9.11 -2.73 -1.82
N GLY A 239 -9.22 -1.55 -2.43
CA GLY A 239 -10.45 -1.09 -3.08
C GLY A 239 -10.83 -2.00 -4.25
N LEU A 240 -9.83 -2.39 -5.05
CA LEU A 240 -10.01 -3.37 -6.13
C LEU A 240 -10.40 -4.76 -5.61
N ALA A 241 -9.75 -5.22 -4.53
CA ALA A 241 -10.12 -6.48 -3.88
C ALA A 241 -11.56 -6.44 -3.36
N ALA A 242 -11.97 -5.35 -2.70
CA ALA A 242 -13.34 -5.14 -2.23
C ALA A 242 -14.34 -5.12 -3.39
N GLN A 243 -14.05 -4.42 -4.48
CA GLN A 243 -14.88 -4.41 -5.69
C GLN A 243 -15.08 -5.82 -6.24
N LYS A 244 -14.00 -6.62 -6.31
CA LYS A 244 -14.06 -8.01 -6.79
C LYS A 244 -14.91 -8.89 -5.87
N ILE A 245 -14.70 -8.80 -4.56
CA ILE A 245 -15.48 -9.53 -3.55
C ILE A 245 -16.96 -9.19 -3.67
N LEU A 246 -17.31 -7.89 -3.74
CA LEU A 246 -18.69 -7.43 -3.85
C LEU A 246 -19.33 -7.85 -5.19
N THR A 247 -18.57 -7.83 -6.28
CA THR A 247 -19.03 -8.32 -7.58
C THR A 247 -19.34 -9.83 -7.52
N ASP A 248 -18.48 -10.63 -6.89
CA ASP A 248 -18.68 -12.07 -6.72
C ASP A 248 -19.87 -12.40 -5.80
N MET A 249 -20.18 -11.51 -4.84
CA MET A 249 -21.43 -11.56 -4.04
C MET A 249 -22.68 -11.16 -4.84
N GLY A 250 -22.52 -10.67 -6.08
CA GLY A 250 -23.62 -10.26 -6.96
C GLY A 250 -24.01 -8.78 -6.91
N TYR A 251 -23.23 -7.94 -6.22
CA TYR A 251 -23.48 -6.49 -6.16
C TYR A 251 -23.04 -5.80 -7.45
N THR A 252 -23.99 -5.59 -8.37
CA THR A 252 -23.79 -4.84 -9.62
C THR A 252 -24.99 -3.91 -9.87
N PRO A 253 -24.81 -2.73 -10.50
CA PRO A 253 -23.55 -2.14 -10.99
C PRO A 253 -22.67 -1.56 -9.86
N TRP A 254 -21.43 -1.17 -10.20
CA TRP A 254 -20.47 -0.57 -9.27
C TRP A 254 -20.51 0.98 -9.28
N PRO A 255 -20.43 1.66 -8.12
CA PRO A 255 -20.54 1.10 -6.76
C PRO A 255 -22.01 0.74 -6.44
N PRO A 256 -22.27 -0.37 -5.72
CA PRO A 256 -23.63 -0.72 -5.29
C PRO A 256 -24.12 0.21 -4.19
N SER A 257 -25.43 0.31 -3.98
CA SER A 257 -26.04 1.22 -3.01
C SER A 257 -25.69 0.96 -1.54
N ILE A 258 -25.08 -0.18 -1.24
CA ILE A 258 -24.58 -0.51 0.11
C ILE A 258 -23.20 0.10 0.39
N VAL A 259 -22.49 0.55 -0.64
CA VAL A 259 -21.16 1.17 -0.51
C VAL A 259 -21.33 2.67 -0.38
N HIS A 260 -20.62 3.27 0.59
CA HIS A 260 -20.60 4.72 0.78
C HIS A 260 -20.09 5.41 -0.49
N THR A 261 -20.69 6.55 -0.85
CA THR A 261 -20.21 7.38 -1.95
C THR A 261 -20.07 8.84 -1.52
N PRO A 262 -18.95 9.50 -1.87
CA PRO A 262 -17.85 9.02 -2.73
C PRO A 262 -16.94 7.97 -2.05
N LEU A 263 -16.14 7.25 -2.85
CA LEU A 263 -15.17 6.26 -2.35
C LEU A 263 -13.98 6.97 -1.69
N PHE A 264 -13.32 6.29 -0.75
CA PHE A 264 -12.18 6.86 0.00
C PHE A 264 -10.87 6.74 -0.79
N GLY A 265 -10.02 7.76 -0.81
CA GLY A 265 -8.80 7.73 -1.64
C GLY A 265 -7.76 6.68 -1.24
N ASN A 266 -7.77 6.21 0.01
CA ASN A 266 -6.90 5.12 0.46
C ASN A 266 -7.54 4.28 1.58
N ILE A 267 -6.86 3.19 1.92
CA ILE A 267 -7.33 2.22 2.90
C ILE A 267 -7.25 2.70 4.36
N ASP A 268 -6.42 3.69 4.66
CA ASP A 268 -6.33 4.29 5.99
C ASP A 268 -7.55 5.18 6.27
N VAL A 269 -7.89 6.08 5.34
CA VAL A 269 -9.12 6.87 5.43
C VAL A 269 -10.35 5.97 5.42
N THR A 270 -10.33 4.87 4.65
CA THR A 270 -11.40 3.86 4.69
C THR A 270 -11.57 3.24 6.07
N TYR A 271 -10.45 2.92 6.75
CA TYR A 271 -10.46 2.41 8.12
C TYR A 271 -10.97 3.46 9.12
N GLN A 272 -10.48 4.70 9.05
CA GLN A 272 -10.90 5.78 9.94
C GLN A 272 -12.39 6.12 9.79
N ALA A 273 -12.93 6.06 8.57
CA ALA A 273 -14.33 6.36 8.28
C ALA A 273 -15.34 5.50 9.07
N VAL A 274 -14.95 4.30 9.50
CA VAL A 274 -15.80 3.43 10.33
C VAL A 274 -15.97 3.96 11.76
N PHE A 275 -15.05 4.81 12.23
CA PHE A 275 -15.05 5.37 13.59
C PHE A 275 -15.38 6.86 13.62
N ASP A 276 -15.38 7.51 12.47
CA ASP A 276 -15.49 8.95 12.38
C ASP A 276 -16.95 9.40 12.56
N PRO A 277 -17.27 10.23 13.59
CA PRO A 277 -18.62 10.72 13.83
C PRO A 277 -19.18 11.59 12.70
N ALA A 278 -18.34 12.06 11.75
CA ALA A 278 -18.79 12.72 10.54
C ALA A 278 -19.48 11.75 9.55
N TYR A 279 -19.26 10.44 9.70
CA TYR A 279 -19.85 9.38 8.87
C TYR A 279 -20.71 8.43 9.70
N PRO A 280 -21.81 8.91 10.34
CA PRO A 280 -22.63 8.09 11.24
C PRO A 280 -23.38 6.95 10.53
N SER A 281 -23.44 6.98 9.18
CA SER A 281 -23.98 5.90 8.38
C SER A 281 -22.97 4.79 8.10
N ILE A 282 -21.67 4.98 8.36
CA ILE A 282 -20.65 3.99 8.06
C ILE A 282 -20.36 3.19 9.32
N ASN A 283 -20.77 1.92 9.33
CA ASN A 283 -20.58 1.02 10.49
C ASN A 283 -19.70 -0.19 10.17
N SER A 284 -19.24 -0.28 8.92
CA SER A 284 -18.33 -1.32 8.46
C SER A 284 -17.49 -0.82 7.31
N GLY A 285 -16.34 -1.44 7.08
CA GLY A 285 -15.45 -1.08 5.99
C GLY A 285 -14.62 -2.25 5.49
N PHE A 286 -14.19 -2.18 4.24
CA PHE A 286 -13.20 -3.09 3.68
C PHE A 286 -11.79 -2.55 3.89
N VAL A 287 -10.96 -3.32 4.60
CA VAL A 287 -9.58 -2.95 4.94
C VAL A 287 -8.64 -4.15 4.79
N ALA A 288 -7.36 -3.94 5.09
CA ALA A 288 -6.40 -5.03 5.22
C ALA A 288 -6.50 -5.64 6.62
N LYS A 289 -6.40 -6.98 6.72
CA LYS A 289 -6.33 -7.67 8.03
C LYS A 289 -5.21 -7.11 8.92
N ALA A 290 -4.10 -6.69 8.33
CA ALA A 290 -2.98 -6.09 9.05
C ALA A 290 -3.35 -4.83 9.84
N GLN A 291 -4.28 -3.99 9.34
CA GLN A 291 -4.75 -2.79 10.05
C GLN A 291 -5.56 -3.13 11.32
N ILE A 292 -6.08 -4.35 11.40
CA ILE A 292 -6.89 -4.82 12.53
C ILE A 292 -6.21 -5.96 13.30
N CYS A 293 -4.95 -6.28 13.01
CA CYS A 293 -4.31 -7.54 13.37
C CYS A 293 -4.27 -7.83 14.89
N ASN A 294 -4.22 -6.79 15.71
CA ASN A 294 -4.15 -6.90 17.17
C ASN A 294 -5.26 -6.12 17.88
N ALA A 295 -6.33 -5.82 17.16
CA ALA A 295 -7.41 -5.01 17.68
C ALA A 295 -8.67 -5.84 17.87
N GLY A 296 -9.47 -5.47 18.88
CA GLY A 296 -10.64 -6.23 19.32
C GLY A 296 -11.83 -6.19 18.36
N TYR A 297 -11.63 -6.08 17.05
CA TYR A 297 -12.71 -5.91 16.09
C TYR A 297 -13.43 -7.21 15.77
N SER A 298 -14.65 -7.05 15.26
CA SER A 298 -15.34 -8.12 14.58
C SER A 298 -15.14 -8.03 13.08
N TYR A 299 -14.82 -9.16 12.44
CA TYR A 299 -14.47 -9.17 11.01
C TYR A 299 -14.78 -10.47 10.28
N VAL A 300 -14.88 -10.39 8.96
CA VAL A 300 -14.88 -11.53 8.05
C VAL A 300 -13.68 -11.39 7.12
N GLU A 301 -12.82 -12.42 7.10
CA GLU A 301 -11.65 -12.46 6.22
C GLU A 301 -11.92 -13.22 4.93
N PHE A 302 -11.37 -12.71 3.83
CA PHE A 302 -11.49 -13.31 2.51
C PHE A 302 -10.15 -13.93 2.11
N THR A 303 -9.90 -15.17 2.53
CA THR A 303 -8.61 -15.86 2.39
C THR A 303 -8.44 -16.63 1.09
N ASN A 304 -9.45 -16.60 0.21
CA ASN A 304 -9.29 -17.13 -1.13
C ASN A 304 -8.16 -16.38 -1.87
N VAL A 305 -7.21 -17.12 -2.43
CA VAL A 305 -6.06 -16.54 -3.16
C VAL A 305 -6.46 -15.59 -4.30
N ALA A 306 -7.68 -15.71 -4.83
CA ALA A 306 -8.20 -14.79 -5.84
C ALA A 306 -8.48 -13.36 -5.31
N TYR A 307 -8.55 -13.18 -3.98
CA TYR A 307 -8.75 -11.90 -3.31
C TYR A 307 -7.49 -11.38 -2.62
N ASN A 308 -6.45 -12.20 -2.46
CA ASN A 308 -5.20 -11.76 -1.87
C ASN A 308 -4.59 -10.59 -2.66
N VAL A 309 -4.05 -9.63 -1.92
CA VAL A 309 -3.41 -8.44 -2.49
C VAL A 309 -1.90 -8.64 -2.38
N ALA A 310 -1.26 -9.04 -3.47
CA ALA A 310 0.19 -9.13 -3.53
C ALA A 310 0.80 -7.74 -3.36
N GLN A 311 1.81 -7.65 -2.49
CA GLN A 311 2.56 -6.42 -2.21
C GLN A 311 4.02 -6.61 -2.62
N TYR A 312 4.58 -5.68 -3.39
CA TYR A 312 5.97 -5.74 -3.86
C TYR A 312 6.83 -4.63 -3.26
N ALA A 313 8.08 -5.00 -3.00
CA ALA A 313 9.14 -4.12 -2.55
C ALA A 313 10.07 -3.88 -3.74
N VAL A 314 10.44 -2.62 -3.92
CA VAL A 314 11.24 -2.10 -5.01
C VAL A 314 12.33 -1.24 -4.39
N LEU A 315 13.59 -1.70 -4.50
CA LEU A 315 14.74 -0.89 -4.12
C LEU A 315 14.90 0.20 -5.18
N LEU A 316 14.91 1.46 -4.77
CA LEU A 316 14.98 2.58 -5.72
C LEU A 316 16.41 3.09 -5.81
N ASP A 317 16.83 3.43 -7.02
CA ASP A 317 18.06 4.19 -7.22
C ASP A 317 17.82 5.62 -6.74
N THR A 318 18.69 6.11 -5.85
CA THR A 318 18.58 7.47 -5.29
C THR A 318 19.50 8.49 -5.95
N ASP A 319 20.13 8.12 -7.08
CA ASP A 319 21.09 8.81 -7.98
C ASP A 319 21.26 10.35 -7.78
N GLY A 320 22.44 10.95 -7.94
CA GLY A 320 23.64 10.42 -8.55
C GLY A 320 24.85 11.35 -8.38
N ASP A 321 25.85 10.88 -7.64
CA ASP A 321 27.21 11.42 -7.71
C ASP A 321 28.20 10.27 -7.56
N SER A 322 28.73 9.86 -8.72
CA SER A 322 29.92 9.04 -8.95
C SER A 322 30.11 7.74 -8.14
N VAL A 323 30.34 6.68 -8.91
CA VAL A 323 30.95 5.39 -8.55
C VAL A 323 32.39 5.57 -8.04
N THR A 324 32.66 6.54 -7.17
CA THR A 324 33.91 6.68 -6.43
C THR A 324 33.74 6.09 -5.04
N THR A 325 33.78 4.75 -4.97
CA THR A 325 34.25 3.95 -3.81
C THR A 325 33.58 4.12 -2.44
N GLY A 326 32.44 4.80 -2.31
CA GLY A 326 31.73 4.88 -1.02
C GLY A 326 30.25 5.20 -1.20
N GLY A 327 29.49 4.27 -1.81
CA GLY A 327 28.08 4.43 -2.21
C GLY A 327 27.22 5.23 -1.23
N ASN A 328 26.23 5.95 -1.74
CA ASN A 328 25.46 6.89 -0.93
C ASN A 328 24.81 6.17 0.28
N THR A 329 24.73 6.86 1.42
CA THR A 329 24.24 6.28 2.68
C THR A 329 22.79 5.80 2.57
N ALA A 330 21.99 6.37 1.67
CA ALA A 330 20.58 6.04 1.48
C ALA A 330 20.35 4.69 0.78
N GLU A 331 21.13 4.41 -0.25
CA GLU A 331 21.17 3.14 -0.97
C GLU A 331 21.68 2.03 -0.05
N GLN A 332 22.76 2.30 0.70
CA GLN A 332 23.29 1.34 1.68
C GLN A 332 22.27 1.01 2.77
N ALA A 333 21.57 2.02 3.30
CA ALA A 333 20.52 1.83 4.30
C ALA A 333 19.33 1.03 3.73
N ALA A 334 18.88 1.36 2.53
CA ALA A 334 17.79 0.66 1.87
C ALA A 334 18.15 -0.81 1.55
N LEU A 335 19.37 -1.06 1.07
CA LEU A 335 19.88 -2.42 0.84
C LEU A 335 20.08 -3.21 2.14
N ALA A 336 20.53 -2.55 3.21
CA ALA A 336 20.67 -3.17 4.52
C ALA A 336 19.31 -3.58 5.09
N LEU A 337 18.30 -2.73 4.97
CA LEU A 337 16.92 -3.07 5.36
C LEU A 337 16.34 -4.18 4.49
N TRP A 338 16.57 -4.16 3.18
CA TRP A 338 16.18 -5.24 2.28
C TRP A 338 16.77 -6.59 2.71
N THR A 339 18.07 -6.59 2.98
CA THR A 339 18.81 -7.77 3.46
C THR A 339 18.28 -8.23 4.80
N PHE A 340 17.91 -7.29 5.68
CA PHE A 340 17.30 -7.57 6.98
C PHE A 340 15.95 -8.30 6.84
N MET A 341 15.10 -7.93 5.87
CA MET A 341 13.86 -8.66 5.59
C MET A 341 14.11 -10.08 5.06
N ASN A 342 15.32 -10.39 4.57
CA ASN A 342 15.72 -11.69 4.03
C ASN A 342 14.78 -12.19 2.91
N LEU A 343 14.31 -11.29 2.04
CA LEU A 343 13.33 -11.59 0.99
C LEU A 343 13.82 -12.61 -0.04
N SER A 344 15.13 -12.80 -0.20
CA SER A 344 15.70 -13.86 -1.05
C SER A 344 15.49 -15.26 -0.51
N ASN A 345 15.25 -15.41 0.80
CA ASN A 345 14.95 -16.68 1.44
C ASN A 345 14.01 -16.45 2.65
N PRO A 346 12.70 -16.21 2.42
CA PRO A 346 11.76 -15.79 3.47
C PRO A 346 11.52 -16.85 4.55
N ASN A 347 12.03 -18.07 4.36
CA ASN A 347 11.97 -19.16 5.33
C ASN A 347 13.26 -19.32 6.16
N ALA A 348 14.32 -18.57 5.86
CA ALA A 348 15.51 -18.52 6.70
C ALA A 348 15.30 -17.49 7.83
N ALA A 349 15.61 -17.91 9.05
CA ALA A 349 15.46 -17.07 10.23
C ALA A 349 16.48 -15.92 10.22
N ASN A 350 16.01 -14.71 10.49
CA ASN A 350 16.86 -13.59 10.87
C ASN A 350 16.78 -13.44 12.39
N ALA A 351 17.93 -13.58 13.06
CA ALA A 351 18.06 -13.52 14.52
C ALA A 351 17.56 -12.20 15.14
N ASN A 352 17.52 -11.12 14.36
CA ASN A 352 17.16 -9.78 14.84
C ASN A 352 15.72 -9.39 14.49
N LEU A 353 15.04 -10.14 13.63
CA LEU A 353 13.66 -9.88 13.24
C LEU A 353 12.70 -10.30 14.37
N GLY A 354 11.68 -9.49 14.67
CA GLY A 354 10.74 -9.72 15.77
C GLY A 354 11.30 -9.36 17.14
N GLY A 355 11.89 -8.18 17.28
CA GLY A 355 12.48 -7.71 18.55
C GLY A 355 13.64 -8.58 19.05
N GLY A 356 14.42 -9.18 18.14
CA GLY A 356 15.53 -10.06 18.50
C GLY A 356 15.14 -11.48 18.93
N ALA A 357 13.87 -11.87 18.80
CA ALA A 357 13.42 -13.24 19.08
C ALA A 357 13.93 -14.26 18.05
N GLY A 358 14.32 -13.79 16.86
CA GLY A 358 14.77 -14.61 15.77
C GLY A 358 13.60 -15.31 15.08
N GLN A 359 13.19 -14.81 13.92
CA GLN A 359 12.11 -15.43 13.15
C GLN A 359 12.35 -15.33 11.65
N THR A 360 11.62 -16.14 10.89
CA THR A 360 11.62 -16.06 9.43
C THR A 360 10.76 -14.87 8.99
N TRP A 361 10.95 -14.40 7.76
CA TRP A 361 10.09 -13.37 7.19
C TRP A 361 8.62 -13.82 7.14
N ASN A 362 8.37 -15.07 6.74
CA ASN A 362 7.02 -15.64 6.71
C ASN A 362 6.37 -15.71 8.11
N GLN A 363 7.16 -15.98 9.15
CA GLN A 363 6.67 -15.93 10.53
C GLN A 363 6.38 -14.49 10.96
N TRP A 364 7.26 -13.54 10.64
CA TRP A 364 7.01 -12.11 10.88
C TRP A 364 5.73 -11.64 10.20
N LEU A 365 5.51 -11.99 8.93
CA LEU A 365 4.27 -11.69 8.19
C LEU A 365 3.03 -12.26 8.87
N THR A 366 3.10 -13.53 9.31
CA THR A 366 1.99 -14.21 10.00
C THR A 366 1.63 -13.47 11.30
N ASN A 367 2.64 -13.04 12.07
CA ASN A 367 2.46 -12.28 13.30
C ASN A 367 1.85 -10.88 13.08
N HIS A 368 1.91 -10.36 11.85
CA HIS A 368 1.30 -9.09 11.43
C HIS A 368 0.06 -9.31 10.53
N CYS A 369 -0.53 -10.50 10.57
CA CYS A 369 -1.77 -10.87 9.86
C CYS A 369 -1.71 -10.74 8.33
N TYR A 370 -0.54 -10.94 7.75
CA TYR A 370 -0.38 -11.18 6.33
C TYR A 370 -0.44 -12.68 6.03
N SER A 371 -0.80 -13.02 4.80
CA SER A 371 -0.51 -14.33 4.26
C SER A 371 0.99 -14.45 3.95
N VAL A 372 1.53 -15.64 4.10
CA VAL A 372 2.91 -15.96 3.70
C VAL A 372 3.08 -15.85 2.18
N ILE A 373 4.34 -15.66 1.74
CA ILE A 373 4.71 -15.50 0.32
C ILE A 373 4.81 -16.86 -0.38
#